data_AF-A0A371Q4P3-F1
#
_entry.id   AF-A0A371Q4P3-F1
#
_cell.length_a   1.000
_cell.length_b   1.000
_cell.length_c   1.000
_cell.angle_alpha   90.00
_cell.angle_beta   90.00
_cell.angle_gamma   90.00
#
_symmetry.space_group_name_H-M   'P 1'
#
loop_
_entity.id
_entity.type
_entity.pdbx_description
1 polymer ?
#
loop_
_entity_poly.entity_id
_entity_poly.type
_entity_poly.pdbx_seq_one_letter_code
_entity_poly.pdbx_strand_id
1 'polypeptide(L)' 'AGWAARLRYAKDRRAAQDPRRAQRPAGPGDGYVFEGPSPLRVSFPCPACHQRIRVPVRGRLQARCGLCKTLLDCDT' A
#
# COMPACT_ATOMS: atom_id res chain seq x y z
N ALA A 1 13.33 2.12 -5.81
CA ALA A 1 13.24 2.44 -4.36
C ALA A 1 14.59 2.18 -3.69
N GLY A 2 15.16 3.18 -3.00
CA GLY A 2 16.39 3.02 -2.23
C GLY A 2 16.20 2.12 -0.99
N TRP A 3 17.29 1.64 -0.41
CA TRP A 3 17.28 0.68 0.72
C TRP A 3 16.46 1.17 1.93
N ALA A 4 16.53 2.46 2.27
CA ALA A 4 15.74 3.05 3.35
C ALA A 4 14.22 2.97 3.12
N ALA A 5 13.77 3.14 1.88
CA ALA A 5 12.35 2.99 1.52
C ALA A 5 11.88 1.53 1.67
N ARG A 6 12.74 0.55 1.32
CA ARG A 6 12.44 -0.88 1.49
C ARG A 6 12.32 -1.29 2.96
N LEU A 7 13.21 -0.78 3.83
CA LEU A 7 13.13 -1.03 5.27
C LEU A 7 11.88 -0.42 5.91
N ARG A 8 11.53 0.82 5.53
CA ARG A 8 10.29 1.46 6.00
C ARG A 8 9.08 0.63 5.59
N TYR A 9 9.01 0.24 4.32
CA TYR A 9 7.93 -0.60 3.80
C TYR A 9 7.79 -1.92 4.58
N ALA A 10 8.90 -2.62 4.83
CA ALA A 10 8.89 -3.87 5.59
C ALA A 10 8.42 -3.68 7.05
N LYS A 11 8.80 -2.56 7.68
CA LYS A 11 8.39 -2.20 9.04
C LYS A 11 6.88 -1.90 9.10
N ASP A 12 6.37 -1.11 8.16
CA ASP A 12 4.95 -0.75 8.11
C ASP A 12 4.07 -1.98 7.81
N ARG A 13 4.52 -2.85 6.89
CA ARG A 13 3.86 -4.13 6.61
C ARG A 13 3.75 -4.99 7.87
N ARG A 14 4.83 -5.11 8.65
CA ARG A 14 4.83 -5.88 9.90
C ARG A 14 3.95 -5.26 10.98
N ALA A 15 3.87 -3.94 11.05
CA ALA A 15 2.99 -3.23 11.97
C ALA A 15 1.50 -3.39 11.61
N ALA A 16 1.16 -3.42 10.33
CA ALA A 16 -0.21 -3.65 9.86
C ALA A 16 -0.66 -5.11 10.01
N GLN A 17 0.28 -6.08 9.98
CA GLN A 17 0.02 -7.49 10.24
C GLN A 17 -0.28 -7.81 11.71
N ASP A 18 0.20 -6.99 12.64
CA ASP A 18 -0.10 -7.15 14.06
C ASP A 18 -1.50 -6.58 14.34
N PRO A 19 -2.53 -7.41 14.64
CA PRO A 19 -3.88 -6.93 14.91
C PRO A 19 -3.97 -5.97 16.11
N ARG A 20 -2.98 -5.96 17.01
CA ARG A 20 -2.89 -4.99 18.13
C ARG A 20 -2.35 -3.62 17.71
N ARG A 21 -1.67 -3.53 16.55
CA ARG A 21 -1.13 -2.29 15.97
C ARG A 21 -1.80 -1.86 14.66
N ALA A 22 -2.58 -2.72 14.03
CA ALA A 22 -3.33 -2.44 12.79
C ALA A 22 -4.32 -1.28 12.89
N GLN A 23 -4.63 -0.82 14.11
CA GLN A 23 -5.45 0.37 14.38
C GLN A 23 -4.67 1.68 14.27
N ARG A 24 -3.35 1.64 14.08
CA ARG A 24 -2.53 2.83 13.89
C ARG A 24 -2.51 3.14 12.38
N PRO A 25 -3.27 4.12 11.88
CA PRO A 25 -3.16 4.54 10.50
C PRO A 25 -1.69 4.94 10.23
N ALA A 26 -1.09 4.36 9.19
CA ALA A 26 0.15 4.89 8.64
C ALA A 26 -0.09 6.37 8.35
N GLY A 27 0.78 7.23 8.89
CA GLY A 27 0.53 8.67 9.00
C GLY A 27 0.27 9.31 7.63
N PRO A 28 -0.49 10.42 7.57
CA PRO A 28 -0.96 11.07 6.34
C PRO A 28 0.14 11.63 5.41
N GLY A 29 1.42 11.37 5.68
CA GLY A 29 2.55 11.76 4.84
C GLY A 29 3.12 10.64 3.96
N ASP A 30 2.75 9.38 4.22
CA ASP A 30 3.13 8.26 3.36
C ASP A 30 2.02 8.10 2.32
N GLY A 31 2.33 8.24 1.03
CA GLY A 31 1.36 8.13 -0.07
C GLY A 31 0.67 6.76 -0.20
N TYR A 32 0.66 5.92 0.83
CA TYR A 32 -0.06 4.67 0.90
C TYR A 32 -0.58 4.39 2.33
N VAL A 33 -1.70 3.68 2.45
CA VAL A 33 -2.31 3.28 3.74
C VAL A 33 -2.64 1.80 3.72
N PHE A 34 -2.19 1.05 4.72
CA PHE A 34 -2.54 -0.36 4.90
C PHE A 34 -3.90 -0.53 5.59
N GLU A 35 -4.77 -1.38 5.04
CA GLU A 35 -6.09 -1.73 5.59
C GLU A 35 -6.10 -3.20 6.05
N GLY A 36 -6.27 -3.41 7.36
CA GLY A 36 -6.70 -4.67 7.97
C GLY A 36 -5.62 -5.73 8.26
N PRO A 37 -5.88 -6.65 9.20
CA PRO A 37 -4.90 -7.66 9.63
C PRO A 37 -4.81 -8.88 8.71
N SER A 38 -5.87 -9.24 7.96
CA SER A 38 -5.80 -10.26 6.91
C SER A 38 -7.11 -10.34 6.09
N PRO A 39 -7.06 -10.39 4.74
CA PRO A 39 -5.88 -10.15 3.92
C PRO A 39 -5.47 -8.67 3.99
N LEU A 40 -4.18 -8.42 4.21
CA LEU A 40 -3.62 -7.06 4.21
C LEU A 40 -3.90 -6.39 2.85
N ARG A 41 -4.43 -5.17 2.88
CA ARG A 41 -4.62 -4.36 1.67
C ARG A 41 -3.80 -3.10 1.81
N VAL A 42 -3.35 -2.53 0.69
CA VAL A 42 -2.72 -1.21 0.66
C VAL A 42 -3.49 -0.33 -0.30
N SER A 43 -3.70 0.91 0.11
CA SER A 43 -4.41 1.93 -0.66
C SER A 43 -3.47 3.08 -0.96
N PHE A 44 -3.33 3.46 -2.22
CA PHE A 44 -2.43 4.54 -2.65
C PHE A 44 -3.07 5.36 -3.78
N PRO A 45 -2.73 6.65 -3.95
CA PRO A 45 -3.24 7.46 -5.04
C PRO A 45 -2.55 7.08 -6.36
N CYS A 46 -3.32 6.99 -7.44
CA CYS A 46 -2.79 6.81 -8.77
C CYS A 46 -1.87 8.00 -9.15
N PRO A 47 -0.65 7.79 -9.68
CA PRO A 47 0.24 8.89 -10.05
C PRO A 47 -0.30 9.71 -11.23
N ALA A 48 -1.26 9.19 -12.01
CA ALA A 48 -1.81 9.88 -13.17
C ALA A 48 -3.05 10.72 -12.84
N CYS A 49 -3.94 10.23 -11.98
CA CYS A 49 -5.23 10.87 -11.69
C CYS A 49 -5.54 11.04 -10.20
N HIS A 50 -4.61 10.65 -9.33
CA HIS A 50 -4.71 10.74 -7.86
C HIS A 50 -5.89 9.96 -7.26
N GLN A 51 -6.61 9.17 -8.07
CA GLN A 51 -7.65 8.27 -7.63
C GLN A 51 -7.07 7.22 -6.68
N ARG A 52 -7.70 7.02 -5.52
CA ARG A 52 -7.28 5.99 -4.56
C ARG A 52 -7.56 4.60 -5.13
N ILE A 53 -6.49 3.82 -5.31
CA ILE A 53 -6.54 2.42 -5.74
C ILE A 53 -6.28 1.55 -4.51
N ARG A 54 -7.06 0.47 -4.35
CA ARG A 54 -6.89 -0.52 -3.28
C ARG A 54 -6.42 -1.83 -3.87
N VAL A 55 -5.29 -2.34 -3.36
CA VAL A 55 -4.68 -3.59 -3.85
C VAL A 55 -4.34 -4.53 -2.68
N PRO A 56 -4.41 -5.85 -2.88
CA PRO A 56 -3.99 -6.81 -1.87
C PRO A 56 -2.46 -6.83 -1.72
N VAL A 57 -1.94 -6.97 -0.51
CA VAL A 57 -0.49 -7.06 -0.27
C VAL A 57 -0.07 -8.53 -0.37
N ARG A 58 0.38 -8.97 -1.54
CA ARG A 58 0.70 -10.38 -1.84
C ARG A 58 1.96 -10.58 -2.67
N GLY A 59 2.84 -9.59 -2.78
CA GLY A 59 4.01 -9.59 -3.65
C GLY A 59 3.83 -8.65 -4.84
N ARG A 60 4.51 -8.98 -5.97
CA ARG A 60 4.33 -8.27 -7.25
C ARG A 60 2.92 -8.50 -7.77
N LEU A 61 2.23 -7.41 -8.06
CA LEU A 61 0.93 -7.43 -8.72
C LEU A 61 0.81 -6.23 -9.67
N GLN A 62 -0.02 -6.37 -10.70
CA GLN A 62 -0.46 -5.24 -11.50
C GLN A 62 -1.77 -4.68 -10.97
N ALA A 63 -1.74 -3.39 -10.63
CA ALA A 63 -2.91 -2.64 -10.21
C ALA A 63 -3.43 -1.81 -11.37
N ARG A 64 -4.73 -1.89 -11.67
CA ARG A 64 -5.35 -1.02 -12.66
C ARG A 64 -6.13 0.09 -11.98
N CYS A 65 -5.91 1.33 -12.40
CA CYS A 65 -6.77 2.43 -11.98
C CYS A 65 -8.16 2.27 -12.64
N GLY A 66 -9.24 2.32 -11.85
CA GLY A 66 -10.61 2.28 -12.39
C GLY A 66 -10.99 3.50 -13.23
N LEU A 67 -10.31 4.64 -13.05
CA LEU A 67 -10.60 5.91 -13.72
C LEU A 67 -9.79 6.06 -15.01
N CYS A 68 -8.47 6.23 -14.89
CA CYS A 68 -7.58 6.44 -16.04
C CYS A 68 -7.14 5.14 -16.73
N LYS A 69 -7.55 3.97 -16.22
CA LYS A 69 -7.19 2.63 -16.74
C LYS A 69 -5.69 2.33 -16.77
N THR A 70 -4.84 3.19 -16.19
CA THR A 70 -3.39 3.00 -16.07
C THR A 70 -3.07 1.71 -15.32
N LEU A 71 -2.15 0.92 -15.87
CA LEU A 71 -1.56 -0.25 -15.22
C LEU A 71 -0.32 0.19 -14.43
N LEU A 72 -0.28 -0.18 -13.16
CA LEU A 72 0.80 0.13 -12.24
C LEU A 72 1.41 -1.19 -11.76
N ASP A 73 2.71 -1.35 -11.94
CA ASP A 73 3.46 -2.46 -11.36
C ASP A 73 3.70 -2.15 -9.87
N CYS A 74 3.11 -2.96 -8.99
CA CYS A 74 3.13 -2.75 -7.55
C CYS A 74 3.85 -3.93 -6.90
N ASP A 75 5.00 -3.68 -6.26
CA ASP A 75 5.69 -4.65 -5.40
C ASP A 75 5.27 -4.39 -3.95
N THR A 76 4.33 -5.21 -3.45
CA THR A 76 3.70 -5.10 -2.12
C THR A 76 4.12 -6.23 -1.18
#